data_AF-C7G7I9-F1
#
_entry.id   AF-C7G7I9-F1
#
_cell.length_a   1.000
_cell.length_b   1.000
_cell.length_c   1.000
_cell.angle_alpha   90.00
_cell.angle_beta   90.00
_cell.angle_gamma   90.00
#
_symmetry.space_group_name_H-M   'P 1'
#
loop_
_entity.id
_entity.type
_entity.pdbx_description
1 polymer ?
#
loop_
_entity_poly.entity_id
_entity_poly.type
_entity_poly.pdbx_seq_one_letter_code
_entity_poly.pdbx_strand_id
1 'polypeptide(L)'
;MNSAGGRCHDNARCESMWARFKEELLYGRYDTTSMTVEQLKTLIWRYFISYWNNRRICSANGGLPPMIKRQQYYDSLQEAA
;
A
#
# COMPACT_ATOMS: atom_id res chain seq x y z
N MET A 1 -0.16 13.37 19.29
CA MET A 1 -0.57 13.65 17.89
C MET A 1 0.67 14.13 17.14
N ASN A 2 1.10 13.40 16.11
CA ASN A 2 2.46 13.44 15.55
C ASN A 2 2.72 14.65 14.62
N SER A 3 2.23 15.83 14.98
CA SER A 3 2.38 17.06 14.18
C SER A 3 3.63 17.88 14.52
N ALA A 4 4.36 17.55 15.59
CA ALA A 4 5.44 18.42 16.10
C ALA A 4 6.82 18.27 15.42
N GLY A 5 7.02 17.30 14.51
CA GLY A 5 8.37 16.91 14.06
C GLY A 5 8.70 17.11 12.57
N GLY A 6 7.85 17.76 11.77
CA GLY A 6 8.08 17.93 10.32
C GLY A 6 7.95 16.65 9.47
N ARG A 7 7.71 15.49 10.09
CA ARG A 7 7.50 14.17 9.43
C ARG A 7 6.06 13.94 8.96
N CYS A 8 5.24 14.99 8.93
CA CYS A 8 3.83 14.90 8.57
C CYS A 8 3.62 14.41 7.13
N HIS A 9 4.54 14.74 6.22
CA HIS A 9 4.46 14.31 4.83
C HIS A 9 4.61 12.79 4.66
N ASP A 10 5.55 12.17 5.39
CA ASP A 10 5.72 10.72 5.38
C ASP A 10 4.51 10.02 6.02
N ASN A 11 4.05 10.57 7.14
CA ASN A 11 2.89 10.05 7.85
C ASN A 11 1.61 10.14 6.99
N ALA A 12 1.39 11.23 6.26
CA ALA A 12 0.22 11.42 5.39
C ALA A 12 0.11 10.36 4.29
N ARG A 13 1.24 9.90 3.73
CA ARG A 13 1.22 8.81 2.73
C ARG A 13 0.86 7.48 3.36
N CYS A 14 1.44 7.15 4.51
CA CYS A 14 1.08 5.94 5.26
C CYS A 14 -0.39 5.96 5.69
N GLU A 15 -0.87 7.08 6.22
CA GLU A 15 -2.28 7.26 6.62
C GLU A 15 -3.22 7.05 5.43
N SER A 16 -2.90 7.64 4.27
CA SER A 16 -3.69 7.44 3.06
C SER A 16 -3.71 5.98 2.60
N MET A 17 -2.57 5.29 2.68
CA MET A 17 -2.49 3.86 2.36
C MET A 17 -3.37 3.02 3.30
N TRP A 18 -3.26 3.24 4.61
CA TRP A 18 -4.06 2.52 5.60
C TRP A 18 -5.56 2.81 5.49
N ALA A 19 -5.94 4.05 5.20
CA ALA A 19 -7.34 4.40 4.96
C ALA A 19 -7.90 3.63 3.75
N ARG A 20 -7.17 3.61 2.63
CA ARG A 20 -7.58 2.85 1.43
C ARG A 20 -7.65 1.36 1.67
N PHE A 21 -6.67 0.78 2.35
CA PHE A 21 -6.70 -0.63 2.73
C PHE A 21 -7.98 -0.99 3.51
N LYS A 22 -8.33 -0.21 4.52
CA LYS A 22 -9.52 -0.49 5.35
C LYS A 22 -10.81 -0.34 4.54
N GLU A 23 -10.93 0.72 3.74
CA GLU A 23 -12.10 0.98 2.89
C GLU A 23 -12.28 -0.07 1.78
N GLU A 24 -11.19 -0.42 1.10
CA GLU A 24 -11.23 -1.33 -0.04
C GLU A 24 -11.28 -2.80 0.38
N LEU A 25 -10.74 -3.19 1.54
CA LEU A 25 -10.70 -4.59 1.95
C LEU A 25 -11.66 -4.94 3.08
N LEU A 26 -11.71 -4.15 4.16
CA LEU A 26 -12.33 -4.57 5.42
C LEU A 26 -13.76 -4.04 5.57
N TYR A 27 -13.92 -2.72 5.48
CA TYR A 27 -15.16 -2.03 5.80
C TYR A 27 -16.28 -2.48 4.85
N GLY A 28 -17.39 -2.96 5.43
CA GLY A 28 -18.56 -3.44 4.71
C GLY A 28 -18.36 -4.75 3.94
N ARG A 29 -17.20 -5.42 4.06
CA ARG A 29 -16.89 -6.67 3.32
C ARG A 29 -16.63 -7.86 4.21
N TYR A 30 -15.99 -7.66 5.37
CA TYR A 30 -15.71 -8.72 6.32
C TYR A 30 -16.13 -8.29 7.73
N ASP A 31 -16.77 -9.18 8.46
CA ASP A 31 -16.85 -9.09 9.91
C ASP A 31 -15.53 -9.62 10.49
N THR A 32 -14.59 -8.71 10.77
CA THR A 32 -13.27 -9.09 11.27
C THR A 32 -13.31 -9.65 12.69
N THR A 33 -14.41 -9.47 13.43
CA THR A 33 -14.52 -9.93 14.83
C THR A 33 -14.79 -11.42 14.96
N SER A 34 -15.36 -12.03 13.91
CA SER A 34 -15.61 -13.48 13.84
C SER A 34 -14.48 -14.26 13.15
N MET A 35 -13.42 -13.58 12.70
CA MET A 35 -12.29 -14.20 12.00
C MET A 35 -11.11 -14.48 12.91
N THR A 36 -10.33 -15.52 12.59
CA THR A 36 -9.05 -15.76 13.28
C THR A 36 -7.99 -14.75 12.83
N VAL A 37 -7.01 -14.50 13.69
CA VAL A 37 -5.85 -13.65 13.36
C VAL A 37 -5.11 -14.15 12.12
N GLU A 38 -5.03 -15.46 11.91
CA GLU A 38 -4.37 -16.05 10.74
C GLU A 38 -5.12 -15.77 9.43
N GLN A 39 -6.45 -15.86 9.45
CA GLN A 39 -7.29 -15.49 8.31
C GLN A 39 -7.12 -14.00 7.98
N LEU A 40 -7.12 -13.13 8.99
CA LEU A 40 -6.89 -11.69 8.82
C LEU A 40 -5.51 -11.41 8.23
N LYS A 41 -4.44 -12.04 8.75
CA LYS A 41 -3.08 -11.91 8.20
C LYS A 41 -3.02 -12.31 6.74
N THR A 42 -3.69 -13.41 6.36
CA THR A 42 -3.74 -13.89 4.98
C THR A 42 -4.44 -12.90 4.06
N LEU A 43 -5.58 -12.33 4.48
CA LEU A 43 -6.29 -11.30 3.71
C LEU A 43 -5.43 -10.05 3.52
N ILE A 44 -4.82 -9.56 4.59
CA ILE A 44 -3.94 -8.38 4.57
C ILE A 44 -2.76 -8.62 3.63
N TRP A 45 -2.10 -9.78 3.74
CA TRP A 45 -0.98 -10.13 2.89
C TRP A 45 -1.39 -10.17 1.41
N ARG A 46 -2.52 -10.82 1.08
CA ARG A 46 -3.03 -10.88 -0.30
C ARG A 46 -3.33 -9.48 -0.84
N TYR A 47 -3.92 -8.61 -0.03
CA TYR A 47 -4.19 -7.23 -0.44
C TYR A 47 -2.90 -6.49 -0.78
N PHE A 48 -1.89 -6.51 0.09
CA PHE A 48 -0.67 -5.75 -0.16
C PHE A 48 0.22 -6.37 -1.23
N ILE A 49 0.49 -7.67 -1.13
CA ILE A 49 1.46 -8.34 -1.98
C ILE A 49 0.86 -8.63 -3.35
N SER A 50 -0.35 -9.18 -3.44
CA SER A 50 -0.92 -9.57 -4.73
C SER A 50 -1.59 -8.40 -5.47
N TYR A 51 -2.32 -7.54 -4.76
CA TYR A 51 -3.08 -6.45 -5.38
C TYR A 51 -2.34 -5.11 -5.36
N TRP A 52 -2.07 -4.55 -4.17
CA TRP A 52 -1.55 -3.19 -4.02
C TRP A 52 -0.23 -3.01 -4.75
N ASN A 53 0.73 -3.89 -4.51
CA ASN A 53 2.09 -3.77 -5.06
C ASN A 53 2.16 -4.10 -6.55
N ASN A 54 1.40 -5.11 -6.99
CA ASN A 54 1.58 -5.71 -8.32
C ASN A 54 0.49 -5.34 -9.34
N ARG A 55 -0.67 -4.84 -8.90
CA ARG A 55 -1.83 -4.61 -9.80
C ARG A 55 -2.48 -3.25 -9.66
N ARG A 56 -2.27 -2.53 -8.56
CA ARG A 56 -2.97 -1.27 -8.30
C ARG A 56 -2.51 -0.17 -9.27
N ILE A 57 -3.45 0.40 -10.00
CA ILE A 57 -3.22 1.58 -10.84
C ILE A 57 -2.98 2.80 -9.93
N CYS A 58 -1.86 3.49 -10.15
CA CYS A 58 -1.53 4.71 -9.41
C CYS A 58 -1.28 5.86 -10.40
N SER A 59 -2.16 6.86 -10.40
CA SER A 59 -2.06 8.02 -11.30
C SER A 59 -0.74 8.79 -11.11
N ALA A 60 -0.27 8.92 -9.86
CA ALA A 60 1.03 9.51 -9.54
C ALA A 60 2.24 8.69 -10.05
N ASN A 61 2.00 7.46 -10.53
CA ASN A 61 3.00 6.59 -11.15
C ASN A 61 2.73 6.41 -12.66
N GLY A 62 1.98 7.33 -13.30
CA GLY A 62 1.64 7.19 -14.72
C GLY A 62 0.71 6.01 -15.00
N GLY A 63 -0.07 5.58 -14.01
CA GLY A 63 -0.93 4.40 -14.10
C GLY A 63 -0.24 3.07 -13.77
N LEU A 64 1.07 3.08 -13.51
CA LEU A 64 1.84 1.87 -13.23
C LEU A 64 1.68 1.37 -11.77
N PRO A 65 1.71 0.05 -11.54
CA PRO A 65 1.79 -0.51 -10.20
C PRO A 65 3.05 -0.08 -9.45
N PRO A 66 3.00 0.00 -8.10
CA PRO A 66 4.16 0.35 -7.27
C PRO A 66 5.43 -0.46 -7.57
N MET A 67 5.29 -1.78 -7.80
CA MET A 67 6.45 -2.62 -8.09
C MET A 67 7.09 -2.31 -9.44
N ILE A 68 6.31 -1.93 -10.46
CA ILE A 68 6.85 -1.53 -11.76
C ILE A 68 7.61 -0.21 -11.64
N LYS A 69 7.05 0.77 -10.93
CA LYS A 69 7.76 2.04 -10.66
C LYS A 69 9.06 1.80 -9.89
N ARG A 70 9.05 0.90 -8.90
CA ARG A 70 10.25 0.53 -8.15
C ARG A 70 11.30 -0.10 -9.07
N GLN A 71 10.90 -1.03 -9.94
CA GLN A 71 11.80 -1.67 -10.89
C GLN A 71 12.47 -0.63 -11.79
N GLN A 72 11.67 0.21 -12.45
CA GLN A 72 12.16 1.28 -13.34
C GLN A 72 13.14 2.23 -12.63
N TYR A 73 12.89 2.55 -11.36
CA TYR A 73 13.83 3.35 -10.57
C TYR A 73 15.19 2.67 -10.45
N TYR A 74 15.25 1.40 -10.07
CA TYR A 74 16.53 0.69 -9.94
C TYR A 74 17.21 0.44 -11.28
N ASP A 75 16.44 0.17 -12.34
CA ASP A 75 16.97 0.04 -13.70
C ASP A 75 17.66 1.35 -14.12
N SER A 76 17.02 2.49 -13.87
CA SER A 76 17.59 3.81 -14.19
C SER A 76 18.87 4.15 -13.41
N LEU A 77 19.01 3.63 -12.18
CA LEU A 77 20.24 3.79 -11.41
C LEU A 77 21.36 2.92 -11.96
N GLN A 78 21.05 1.73 -12.48
CA GLN A 78 22.03 0.84 -13.09
C GLN A 78 22.52 1.37 -14.43
N GLU A 79 21.64 1.97 -15.24
CA GLU A 79 22.02 2.61 -16.51
C GLU A 79 22.92 3.84 -16.32
N ALA A 80 22.82 4.50 -15.18
CA ALA A 80 23.60 5.70 -14.85
C ALA A 80 24.99 5.40 -14.24
N ALA A 81 25.31 4.13 -13.96
CA ALA A 81 26.55 3.68 -13.34
C ALA A 81 27.56 3.17 -14.38
#